data_AF-A0A948P3G7-F1
#
_entry.id   AF-A0A948P3G7-F1
#
_cell.length_a   1.000
_cell.length_b   1.000
_cell.length_c   1.000
_cell.angle_alpha   90.00
_cell.angle_beta   90.00
_cell.angle_gamma   90.00
#
_symmetry.space_group_name_H-M   'P 1'
#
loop_
_entity.id
_entity.type
_entity.pdbx_description
1 polymer ?
#
loop_
_entity_poly.entity_id
_entity_poly.type
_entity_poly.pdbx_seq_one_letter_code
_entity_poly.pdbx_strand_id
1 'polypeptide(L)'
;MNNTERECIVQTVEVTLDGVIHRASYYVENNIIHARIGGHPVLSPLGNAPAADTVKVLLTEHLIQRRRVADQAARWLSRLTSAEPGRRA
;
A
#
# COMPACT_ATOMS: atom_id res chain seq x y z
N MET A 1 37.86 -13.40 5.37
CA MET A 1 36.58 -12.76 5.73
C MET A 1 35.71 -12.85 4.49
N ASN A 2 34.79 -13.80 4.44
CA ASN A 2 33.96 -14.04 3.25
C ASN A 2 32.85 -12.99 3.24
N ASN A 3 32.97 -12.00 2.36
CA ASN A 3 31.93 -11.03 2.08
C ASN A 3 30.84 -11.74 1.27
N THR A 4 29.92 -12.41 1.96
CA THR A 4 28.78 -13.07 1.32
C THR A 4 27.74 -11.99 1.02
N GLU A 5 27.86 -11.36 -0.14
CA GLU A 5 26.79 -10.59 -0.74
C GLU A 5 25.59 -11.54 -0.92
N ARG A 6 24.67 -11.52 0.05
CA ARG A 6 23.41 -12.25 -0.06
C ARG A 6 22.55 -11.50 -1.08
N GLU A 7 22.59 -11.94 -2.33
CA GLU A 7 21.67 -11.46 -3.36
C GLU A 7 20.24 -11.75 -2.92
N CYS A 8 19.59 -10.74 -2.36
CA CYS A 8 18.16 -10.78 -2.08
C CYS A 8 17.42 -10.61 -3.42
N ILE A 9 16.85 -11.69 -3.95
CA ILE A 9 16.09 -11.66 -5.19
C ILE A 9 14.83 -10.83 -4.98
N VAL A 10 14.73 -9.70 -5.69
CA VAL A 10 13.54 -8.85 -5.69
C VAL A 10 12.45 -9.50 -6.52
N GLN A 11 11.32 -9.72 -5.88
CA GLN A 11 10.10 -10.27 -6.47
C GLN A 11 9.04 -9.17 -6.60
N THR A 12 8.06 -9.39 -7.47
CA THR A 12 6.91 -8.48 -7.65
C THR A 12 5.61 -9.26 -7.47
N VAL A 13 4.62 -8.64 -6.82
CA VAL A 13 3.25 -9.12 -6.75
C VAL A 13 2.30 -8.14 -7.41
N GLU A 14 1.20 -8.67 -7.91
CA GLU A 14 0.11 -7.90 -8.50
C GLU A 14 -1.20 -8.18 -7.75
N VAL A 15 -2.00 -7.14 -7.57
CA VAL A 15 -3.37 -7.21 -7.04
C VAL A 15 -4.27 -6.38 -7.93
N THR A 16 -5.42 -6.92 -8.30
CA THR A 16 -6.46 -6.17 -9.03
C THR A 16 -7.47 -5.61 -8.05
N LEU A 17 -7.68 -4.29 -8.05
CA LEU A 17 -8.70 -3.60 -7.26
C LEU A 17 -9.41 -2.57 -8.13
N ASP A 18 -10.75 -2.54 -8.10
CA ASP A 18 -11.56 -1.63 -8.91
C ASP A 18 -11.22 -1.67 -10.43
N GLY A 19 -10.82 -2.84 -10.94
CA GLY A 19 -10.41 -3.04 -12.33
C GLY A 19 -9.00 -2.56 -12.68
N VAL A 20 -8.24 -2.05 -11.71
CA VAL A 20 -6.87 -1.56 -11.88
C VAL A 20 -5.88 -2.56 -11.28
N ILE A 21 -4.80 -2.84 -12.02
CA ILE A 21 -3.69 -3.67 -11.54
C ILE A 21 -2.72 -2.80 -10.75
N HIS A 22 -2.50 -3.18 -9.50
CA HIS A 22 -1.54 -2.55 -8.59
C HIS A 22 -0.37 -3.50 -8.34
N ARG A 23 0.85 -2.95 -8.31
CA ARG A 23 2.09 -3.70 -8.14
C ARG A 23 2.81 -3.31 -6.87
N ALA A 24 3.44 -4.27 -6.23
CA ALA A 24 4.40 -4.05 -5.15
C ALA A 24 5.62 -4.96 -5.35
N SER A 25 6.80 -4.46 -5.05
CA SER A 25 8.03 -5.26 -5.02
C SER A 25 8.40 -5.66 -3.61
N TYR A 26 9.04 -6.80 -3.44
CA TYR A 26 9.51 -7.26 -2.14
C TYR A 26 10.71 -8.20 -2.25
N TYR A 27 11.46 -8.33 -1.16
CA TYR A 27 12.43 -9.41 -0.95
C TYR A 27 12.35 -9.89 0.50
N VAL A 28 12.95 -11.04 0.78
CA VAL A 28 13.00 -11.61 2.12
C VAL A 28 14.44 -11.69 2.58
N GLU A 29 14.72 -11.11 3.74
CA GLU A 29 16.04 -11.15 4.37
C GLU A 29 15.87 -11.40 5.87
N ASN A 30 16.62 -12.35 6.44
CA ASN A 30 16.61 -12.63 7.89
C ASN A 30 15.20 -12.83 8.48
N ASN A 31 14.31 -13.56 7.78
CA ASN A 31 12.89 -13.76 8.14
C ASN A 31 12.07 -12.46 8.23
N ILE A 32 12.52 -11.39 7.58
CA ILE A 32 11.79 -10.14 7.41
C ILE A 32 11.46 -9.99 5.93
N ILE A 33 10.20 -9.69 5.64
CA ILE A 33 9.73 -9.25 4.33
C ILE A 33 9.99 -7.74 4.23
N HIS A 34 10.80 -7.35 3.26
CA HIS A 34 11.04 -5.97 2.90
C HIS A 34 10.23 -5.66 1.64
N ALA A 35 9.12 -4.95 1.78
CA ALA A 35 8.21 -4.62 0.68
C ALA A 35 8.21 -3.12 0.36
N ARG A 36 7.96 -2.77 -0.90
CA ARG A 36 7.70 -1.40 -1.34
C ARG A 36 6.26 -1.28 -1.82
N ILE A 37 5.43 -0.64 -1.00
CA ILE A 37 3.98 -0.52 -1.20
C ILE A 37 3.63 0.96 -1.31
N GLY A 38 3.00 1.36 -2.43
CA GLY A 38 2.63 2.76 -2.65
C GLY A 38 3.82 3.74 -2.64
N GLY A 39 5.03 3.24 -2.93
CA GLY A 39 6.28 4.01 -2.86
C GLY A 39 6.98 3.97 -1.50
N HIS A 40 6.33 3.46 -0.45
CA HIS A 40 6.85 3.42 0.91
C HIS A 40 7.42 2.05 1.29
N PRO A 41 8.53 2.00 2.06
CA PRO A 41 9.03 0.76 2.61
C PRO A 41 8.10 0.24 3.72
N VAL A 42 7.80 -1.05 3.69
CA VAL A 42 7.03 -1.76 4.70
C VAL A 42 7.81 -3.00 5.11
N LEU A 43 7.97 -3.18 6.42
CA LEU A 43 8.61 -4.35 7.01
C LEU A 43 7.54 -5.21 7.65
N SER A 44 7.63 -6.53 7.43
CA SER A 44 6.73 -7.49 8.07
C SER A 44 7.52 -8.77 8.41
N PRO A 45 7.31 -9.39 9.57
CA PRO A 45 7.88 -10.70 9.84
C PRO A 45 7.38 -11.73 8.82
N LEU A 46 8.25 -12.63 8.38
CA LEU A 46 7.88 -13.80 7.61
C LEU A 46 7.10 -14.74 8.53
N GLY A 47 5.79 -14.87 8.27
CA GLY A 47 4.92 -15.79 8.99
C GLY A 47 4.88 -17.18 8.36
N ASN A 48 3.79 -17.90 8.61
CA ASN A 48 3.56 -19.24 8.05
C ASN A 48 3.04 -19.23 6.60
N ALA A 49 2.63 -18.06 6.10
CA ALA A 49 2.16 -17.89 4.73
C ALA A 49 3.33 -17.50 3.80
N PRO A 50 3.25 -17.81 2.49
CA PRO A 50 4.18 -17.29 1.51
C PRO A 50 4.31 -15.76 1.62
N ALA A 51 5.54 -15.26 1.51
CA ALA A 51 5.81 -13.82 1.58
C ALA A 51 4.98 -13.02 0.56
N ALA A 52 4.81 -13.57 -0.65
CA ALA A 52 3.97 -12.99 -1.70
C ALA A 52 2.53 -12.72 -1.23
N ASP A 53 1.92 -13.65 -0.48
CA ASP A 53 0.55 -13.51 -0.02
C ASP A 53 0.43 -12.44 1.06
N THR A 54 1.42 -12.38 1.96
CA THR A 54 1.52 -11.30 2.96
C THR A 54 1.61 -9.93 2.27
N VAL A 55 2.47 -9.81 1.24
CA VAL A 55 2.62 -8.54 0.50
C VAL A 55 1.36 -8.18 -0.28
N LYS A 56 0.63 -9.16 -0.84
CA LYS A 56 -0.68 -8.91 -1.48
C LYS A 56 -1.71 -8.38 -0.50
N VAL A 57 -1.77 -8.94 0.72
CA VAL A 57 -2.67 -8.46 1.79
C VAL A 57 -2.32 -7.02 2.15
N LEU A 58 -1.05 -6.74 2.44
CA LEU A 58 -0.57 -5.39 2.77
C LEU A 58 -0.85 -4.39 1.65
N LEU A 59 -0.64 -4.78 0.38
CA LEU A 59 -0.95 -3.95 -0.77
C LEU A 59 -2.47 -3.66 -0.85
N THR A 60 -3.30 -4.68 -0.66
CA THR A 60 -4.76 -4.53 -0.68
C THR A 60 -5.25 -3.59 0.42
N GLU A 61 -4.77 -3.77 1.65
CA GLU A 61 -5.11 -2.90 2.79
C GLU A 61 -4.70 -1.45 2.56
N HIS A 62 -3.48 -1.23 2.03
CA HIS A 62 -2.99 0.10 1.67
C HIS A 62 -3.92 0.79 0.66
N LEU A 63 -4.36 0.07 -0.38
CA LEU A 63 -5.26 0.61 -1.40
C LEU A 63 -6.65 0.95 -0.82
N ILE A 64 -7.20 0.06 0.01
CA ILE A 64 -8.48 0.32 0.71
C ILE A 64 -8.37 1.56 1.59
N GLN A 65 -7.28 1.69 2.35
CA GLN A 65 -7.07 2.85 3.22
C GLN A 65 -6.93 4.14 2.41
N ARG A 66 -6.16 4.12 1.31
CA ARG A 66 -6.04 5.27 0.40
C ARG A 66 -7.40 5.73 -0.14
N ARG A 67 -8.22 4.79 -0.59
CA ARG A 67 -9.58 5.09 -1.07
C ARG A 67 -10.43 5.72 0.01
N ARG A 68 -10.43 5.15 1.23
CA ARG A 68 -11.18 5.70 2.37
C ARG A 68 -10.77 7.14 2.70
N VAL A 69 -9.47 7.44 2.67
CA VAL A 69 -8.96 8.80 2.90
C VAL A 69 -9.43 9.75 1.79
N ALA A 70 -9.36 9.33 0.53
CA ALA A 70 -9.85 10.13 -0.60
C ALA A 70 -11.37 10.41 -0.49
N ASP A 71 -12.17 9.40 -0.16
CA ASP A 71 -13.62 9.54 0.03
C ASP A 71 -13.97 10.47 1.20
N GLN A 72 -13.20 10.43 2.28
CA GLN A 72 -13.35 11.34 3.41
C GLN A 72 -13.04 12.78 2.99
N ALA A 73 -11.93 13.01 2.30
CA ALA A 73 -11.55 14.33 1.79
C ALA A 73 -12.62 14.90 0.83
N ALA A 74 -13.14 14.09 -0.08
CA ALA A 74 -14.20 14.49 -1.00
C ALA A 74 -15.50 14.91 -0.27
N ARG A 75 -15.90 14.14 0.77
CA ARG A 75 -17.05 14.50 1.61
C ARG A 75 -16.85 15.80 2.37
N TRP A 76 -15.65 16.05 2.88
CA TRP A 76 -15.34 17.30 3.59
C TRP A 76 -15.41 18.49 2.64
N LEU A 77 -14.81 18.38 1.45
CA LEU A 77 -14.85 19.43 0.44
C LEU A 77 -16.29 19.75 0.01
N SER A 78 -17.11 18.73 -0.23
CA SER A 78 -18.53 18.91 -0.58
C SER A 78 -19.31 19.64 0.52
N ARG A 79 -19.02 19.37 1.80
CA ARG A 79 -19.66 20.09 2.91
C ARG A 79 -19.22 21.55 2.98
N LEU A 80 -17.95 21.85 2.73
CA LEU A 80 -17.43 23.22 2.73
C LEU A 80 -18.02 24.03 1.58
N THR A 81 -18.19 23.44 0.40
CA THR A 81 -18.80 24.12 -0.75
C THR A 81 -20.32 24.21 -0.69
N SER A 82 -21.00 23.28 0.02
CA SER A 82 -22.45 23.36 0.27
C SER A 82 -22.81 24.32 1.42
N ALA A 83 -21.82 24.81 2.16
CA ALA A 83 -21.97 25.73 3.29
C ALA A 83 -21.83 27.22 2.89
N GLU A 84 -22.04 27.58 1.62
CA GLU A 84 -22.39 28.95 1.24
C GLU A 84 -23.92 29.14 1.17
N PRO A 85 -24.60 29.41 2.30
CA PRO A 85 -25.92 30.00 2.26
C PRO A 85 -25.77 31.51 2.09
N GLY A 86 -26.13 32.01 0.92
CA GLY A 86 -26.60 33.37 0.71
C GLY A 86 -25.66 34.50 1.14
N ARG A 87 -24.84 34.98 0.20
CA ARG A 87 -24.66 36.44 0.08
C ARG A 87 -25.99 37.04 -0.39
N ARG A 88 -26.90 37.27 0.57
CA ARG A 88 -27.98 38.24 0.43
C ARG A 88 -27.44 39.60 0.85
N ALA A 89 -27.32 40.50 -0.11
CA ALA A 89 -27.81 41.89 -0.08
C ALA A 89 -27.45 42.51 -1.43
#